data_AF-A0A8T1WR12-F1
#
_entry.id   AF-A0A8T1WR12-F1
#
_cell.length_a   1.000
_cell.length_b   1.000
_cell.length_c   1.000
_cell.angle_alpha   90.00
_cell.angle_beta   90.00
_cell.angle_gamma   90.00
#
_symmetry.space_group_name_H-M   'P 1'
#
loop_
_entity.id
_entity.type
_entity.pdbx_description
1 polymer ?
#
loop_
_entity_poly.entity_id
_entity_poly.type
_entity_poly.pdbx_seq_one_letter_code
_entity_poly.pdbx_strand_id
1 'polypeptide(L)'
;MRSIPVGVVMADPDTTKNNRELNAKYYNCRTDSSDLYENAEWYGLNSYQYCDGDVTELSKATGFEQLLTDFQNYSMSIPVMLTEYGCVNPSFPTVGDYEAQRTWLQAGWLLGDDFRDVFSGGFVFEYATELANSDGSSAGSSASAYPFTSYGAQNYGLGYYSPEDCDWISTMCVYNTMPNYDNLTTQFNGTDFSSESSYSKFTADSDRSSVPDCPSGFAALSDATWESDSVEDASCPSEVLNYECSGQTASDWTSYEGTTSSAASGGSAVSSSDSSDASAVGVSLVSVCLLAATIASLM
;
A
#
# COMPACT_ATOMS: atom_id res chain seq x y z
N MET A 1 -16.57 15.45 -10.67
CA MET A 1 -16.06 14.08 -10.43
C MET A 1 -14.64 14.18 -9.90
N ARG A 2 -14.26 13.39 -8.89
CA ARG A 2 -12.88 13.40 -8.34
C ARG A 2 -11.97 12.62 -9.27
N SER A 3 -10.83 13.20 -9.67
CA SER A 3 -9.77 12.45 -10.36
C SER A 3 -9.12 11.48 -9.38
N ILE A 4 -9.30 10.18 -9.60
CA ILE A 4 -8.68 9.12 -8.80
C ILE A 4 -7.40 8.71 -9.53
N PRO A 5 -6.23 8.75 -8.87
CA PRO A 5 -4.98 8.45 -9.54
C PRO A 5 -4.92 6.96 -9.93
N VAL A 6 -4.56 6.70 -11.19
CA VAL A 6 -4.40 5.35 -11.74
C VAL A 6 -2.92 5.00 -11.77
N GLY A 7 -2.55 3.95 -11.04
CA GLY A 7 -1.18 3.46 -11.00
C GLY A 7 -1.08 2.01 -11.47
N VAL A 8 0.11 1.45 -11.30
CA VAL A 8 0.43 0.09 -11.71
C VAL A 8 1.05 -0.67 -10.54
N VAL A 9 0.77 -1.96 -10.45
CA VAL A 9 1.42 -2.87 -9.51
C VAL A 9 2.24 -3.87 -10.29
N MET A 10 3.52 -3.97 -9.95
CA MET A 10 4.46 -4.88 -10.58
C MET A 10 4.98 -5.89 -9.57
N ALA A 11 5.14 -7.14 -9.99
CA ALA A 11 6.01 -8.08 -9.29
C ALA A 11 7.47 -7.59 -9.33
N ASP A 12 8.33 -8.24 -8.55
CA ASP A 12 9.77 -7.95 -8.47
C ASP A 12 10.63 -9.02 -9.16
N PRO A 13 10.48 -9.25 -10.49
CA PRO A 13 11.32 -10.20 -11.21
C PRO A 13 12.71 -9.62 -11.44
N ASP A 14 13.68 -10.51 -11.66
CA ASP A 14 15.03 -10.14 -12.08
C ASP A 14 15.46 -10.97 -13.29
N THR A 15 14.96 -10.58 -14.47
CA THR A 15 15.36 -11.17 -15.75
C THR A 15 15.83 -10.09 -16.72
N THR A 16 16.57 -10.48 -17.75
CA THR A 16 17.10 -9.53 -18.75
C THR A 16 16.02 -8.72 -19.48
N LYS A 17 14.79 -9.26 -19.60
CA LYS A 17 13.70 -8.63 -20.36
C LYS A 17 12.54 -8.14 -19.50
N ASN A 18 12.56 -8.47 -18.22
CA ASN A 18 11.56 -8.08 -17.25
C ASN A 18 12.25 -8.03 -15.89
N ASN A 19 12.56 -6.82 -15.46
CA ASN A 19 13.15 -6.55 -14.16
C ASN A 19 12.61 -5.26 -13.59
N ARG A 20 12.87 -5.07 -12.30
CA ARG A 20 12.50 -3.89 -11.52
C ARG A 20 12.87 -2.56 -12.21
N GLU A 21 14.10 -2.41 -12.69
CA GLU A 21 14.57 -1.18 -13.33
C GLU A 21 13.78 -0.85 -14.60
N LEU A 22 13.65 -1.82 -15.51
CA LEU A 22 12.94 -1.64 -16.77
C LEU A 22 11.48 -1.27 -16.53
N ASN A 23 10.80 -1.97 -15.61
CA ASN A 23 9.40 -1.72 -15.30
C ASN A 23 9.22 -0.35 -14.64
N ALA A 24 10.01 -0.02 -13.62
CA ALA A 24 9.93 1.25 -12.92
C ALA A 24 10.13 2.44 -13.89
N LYS A 25 11.15 2.36 -14.75
CA LYS A 25 11.44 3.42 -15.73
C LYS A 25 10.38 3.51 -16.82
N TYR A 26 9.86 2.38 -17.30
CA TYR A 26 8.82 2.36 -18.34
C TYR A 26 7.49 2.96 -17.84
N TYR A 27 7.03 2.58 -16.65
CA TYR A 27 5.77 3.13 -16.13
C TYR A 27 5.88 4.57 -15.60
N ASN A 28 7.11 5.06 -15.41
CA ASN A 28 7.38 6.44 -15.00
C ASN A 28 7.53 7.40 -16.21
N CYS A 29 7.65 6.90 -17.43
CA CYS A 29 7.99 7.72 -18.61
C CYS A 29 6.78 8.00 -19.52
N ARG A 30 7.00 8.89 -20.50
CA ARG A 30 6.10 9.08 -21.64
C ARG A 30 6.89 8.97 -22.94
N THR A 31 6.32 8.32 -23.95
CA THR A 31 6.87 8.31 -25.31
C THR A 31 6.41 9.53 -26.09
N ASP A 32 5.22 10.06 -25.79
CA ASP A 32 4.72 11.35 -26.22
C ASP A 32 4.49 12.26 -25.02
N SER A 33 5.35 13.28 -24.85
CA SER A 33 5.21 14.28 -23.78
C SER A 33 3.86 15.03 -23.75
N SER A 34 3.12 15.03 -24.87
CA SER A 34 1.78 15.64 -24.96
C SER A 34 0.65 14.72 -24.50
N ASP A 35 0.89 13.41 -24.41
CA ASP A 35 -0.05 12.47 -23.82
C ASP A 35 0.11 12.47 -22.29
N LEU A 36 -0.84 13.11 -21.61
CA LEU A 36 -0.80 13.26 -20.16
C LEU A 36 -1.17 11.97 -19.40
N TYR A 37 -1.61 10.91 -20.10
CA TYR A 37 -2.12 9.67 -19.54
C TYR A 37 -1.21 8.46 -19.77
N GLU A 38 -0.06 8.63 -20.41
CA GLU A 38 0.81 7.52 -20.80
C GLU A 38 1.69 6.96 -19.65
N ASN A 39 1.94 7.74 -18.60
CA ASN A 39 2.64 7.26 -17.41
C ASN A 39 1.65 6.89 -16.29
N ALA A 40 2.06 5.96 -15.41
CA ALA A 40 1.33 5.68 -14.18
C ALA A 40 1.39 6.88 -13.22
N GLU A 41 0.33 7.14 -12.47
CA GLU A 41 0.31 8.21 -11.46
C GLU A 41 0.94 7.78 -10.12
N TRP A 42 1.16 6.48 -9.93
CA TRP A 42 1.95 5.88 -8.84
C TRP A 42 2.45 4.48 -9.25
N TYR A 43 3.55 4.04 -8.65
CA TYR A 43 4.17 2.74 -8.92
C TYR A 43 4.16 1.86 -7.66
N GLY A 44 3.54 0.70 -7.76
CA GLY A 44 3.51 -0.34 -6.74
C GLY A 44 4.48 -1.47 -7.07
N LEU A 45 5.24 -1.92 -6.08
CA LEU A 45 6.10 -3.10 -6.18
C LEU A 45 5.71 -4.16 -5.14
N ASN A 46 5.44 -5.37 -5.61
CA ASN A 46 5.29 -6.55 -4.75
C ASN A 46 6.68 -7.17 -4.54
N SER A 47 7.28 -6.94 -3.37
CA SER A 47 8.68 -7.27 -3.10
C SER A 47 8.87 -8.02 -1.78
N TYR A 48 9.57 -9.15 -1.85
CA TYR A 48 9.79 -10.06 -0.73
C TYR A 48 11.28 -10.19 -0.37
N GLN A 49 12.04 -9.09 -0.47
CA GLN A 49 13.51 -9.10 -0.37
C GLN A 49 14.08 -9.31 1.05
N TYR A 50 13.23 -9.28 2.08
CA TYR A 50 13.61 -9.59 3.46
C TYR A 50 12.97 -10.91 3.92
N CYS A 51 13.76 -12.00 3.86
CA CYS A 51 13.34 -13.36 4.22
C CYS A 51 14.20 -14.01 5.31
N ASP A 52 15.28 -13.36 5.75
CA ASP A 52 16.20 -13.93 6.74
C ASP A 52 15.84 -13.44 8.14
N GLY A 53 15.28 -14.35 8.94
CA GLY A 53 14.85 -14.07 10.31
C GLY A 53 15.98 -13.79 11.30
N ASP A 54 17.23 -14.14 10.96
CA ASP A 54 18.40 -13.87 11.80
C ASP A 54 18.94 -12.44 11.57
N VAL A 55 18.55 -11.78 10.49
CA VAL A 55 18.98 -10.42 10.16
C VAL A 55 18.13 -9.39 10.89
N THR A 56 18.76 -8.66 11.82
CA THR A 56 18.08 -7.64 12.66
C THR A 56 18.48 -6.20 12.35
N GLU A 57 19.40 -5.98 11.41
CA GLU A 57 19.92 -4.66 11.05
C GLU A 57 19.73 -4.42 9.54
N LEU A 58 19.30 -3.21 9.17
CA LEU A 58 19.03 -2.85 7.77
C LEU A 58 20.25 -3.06 6.86
N SER A 59 21.45 -2.68 7.31
CA SER A 59 22.70 -2.83 6.54
C SER A 59 23.14 -4.28 6.31
N LYS A 60 22.46 -5.24 6.95
CA LYS A 60 22.64 -6.69 6.72
C LYS A 60 21.48 -7.28 5.92
N ALA A 61 20.37 -6.54 5.76
CA ALA A 61 19.23 -6.92 4.92
C ALA A 61 19.50 -6.52 3.47
N THR A 62 20.53 -7.11 2.86
CA THR A 62 21.11 -6.67 1.58
C THR A 62 20.10 -6.48 0.46
N GLY A 63 19.12 -7.39 0.32
CA GLY A 63 18.07 -7.24 -0.69
C GLY A 63 17.13 -6.05 -0.44
N PHE A 64 16.84 -5.75 0.83
CA PHE A 64 15.98 -4.63 1.22
C PHE A 64 16.72 -3.30 1.16
N GLU A 65 17.98 -3.25 1.57
CA GLU A 65 18.86 -2.08 1.38
C GLU A 65 19.11 -1.78 -0.12
N GLN A 66 19.21 -2.83 -0.95
CA GLN A 66 19.33 -2.68 -2.39
C GLN A 66 18.07 -2.05 -3.00
N LEU A 67 16.86 -2.34 -2.49
CA LEU A 67 15.63 -1.64 -2.94
C LEU A 67 15.76 -0.13 -2.78
N LEU A 68 16.25 0.34 -1.61
CA LEU A 68 16.46 1.77 -1.38
C LEU A 68 17.46 2.34 -2.40
N THR A 69 18.61 1.69 -2.54
CA THR A 69 19.67 2.12 -3.46
C THR A 69 19.18 2.17 -4.91
N ASP A 70 18.42 1.17 -5.35
CA ASP A 70 17.88 1.09 -6.70
C ASP A 70 16.91 2.24 -6.99
N PHE A 71 15.93 2.46 -6.11
CA PHE A 71 14.91 3.48 -6.33
C PHE A 71 15.43 4.92 -6.14
N GLN A 72 16.48 5.12 -5.35
CA GLN A 72 17.24 6.38 -5.36
C GLN A 72 17.87 6.63 -6.74
N ASN A 73 18.42 5.58 -7.38
CA ASN A 73 19.06 5.70 -8.69
C ASN A 73 18.05 5.81 -9.86
N TYR A 74 16.81 5.37 -9.67
CA TYR A 74 15.79 5.45 -10.71
C TYR A 74 15.18 6.85 -10.83
N SER A 75 15.30 7.70 -9.79
CA SER A 75 14.76 9.06 -9.73
C SER A 75 13.29 9.12 -10.16
N MET A 76 12.45 8.28 -9.53
CA MET A 76 11.02 8.19 -9.87
C MET A 76 10.31 9.53 -9.67
N SER A 77 9.66 10.04 -10.73
CA SER A 77 8.88 11.28 -10.71
C SER A 77 7.46 11.10 -10.15
N ILE A 78 7.09 9.85 -9.83
CA ILE A 78 5.80 9.46 -9.27
C ILE A 78 5.99 8.76 -7.92
N PRO A 79 4.97 8.76 -7.03
CA PRO A 79 5.03 8.03 -5.77
C PRO A 79 5.30 6.54 -5.96
N VAL A 80 6.17 5.98 -5.12
CA VAL A 80 6.53 4.56 -5.13
C VAL A 80 6.07 3.93 -3.83
N MET A 81 5.47 2.74 -3.86
CA MET A 81 5.10 2.02 -2.65
C MET A 81 5.34 0.53 -2.78
N LEU A 82 5.59 -0.14 -1.65
CA LEU A 82 5.59 -1.60 -1.62
C LEU A 82 4.15 -2.09 -1.48
N THR A 83 3.54 -2.51 -2.59
CA THR A 83 2.13 -2.93 -2.59
C THR A 83 1.92 -4.31 -1.98
N GLU A 84 2.97 -5.13 -1.93
CA GLU A 84 3.05 -6.32 -1.09
C GLU A 84 4.47 -6.46 -0.56
N TYR A 85 4.60 -6.78 0.73
CA TYR A 85 5.85 -7.25 1.32
C TYR A 85 5.58 -8.13 2.54
N GLY A 86 6.60 -8.87 2.98
CA GLY A 86 6.50 -9.74 4.17
C GLY A 86 6.76 -11.21 3.86
N CYS A 87 7.98 -11.52 3.43
CA CYS A 87 8.39 -12.89 3.11
C CYS A 87 8.16 -13.84 4.28
N VAL A 88 7.77 -15.08 3.97
CA VAL A 88 7.63 -16.17 4.93
C VAL A 88 8.79 -17.12 4.74
N ASN A 89 9.49 -17.46 5.83
CA ASN A 89 10.69 -18.29 5.79
C ASN A 89 10.86 -19.05 7.12
N PRO A 90 11.36 -20.30 7.12
CA PRO A 90 11.56 -21.08 8.35
C PRO A 90 12.58 -20.47 9.33
N SER A 91 13.43 -19.55 8.89
CA SER A 91 14.39 -18.86 9.76
C SER A 91 13.73 -17.91 10.76
N PHE A 92 12.48 -17.48 10.52
CA PHE A 92 11.78 -16.63 11.48
C PHE A 92 11.46 -17.39 12.79
N PRO A 93 11.43 -16.69 13.94
CA PRO A 93 11.25 -17.34 15.24
C PRO A 93 9.94 -18.12 15.39
N THR A 94 10.00 -19.20 16.19
CA THR A 94 8.79 -19.82 16.75
C THR A 94 8.36 -19.06 18.00
N VAL A 95 7.08 -18.67 18.09
CA VAL A 95 6.52 -17.96 19.24
C VAL A 95 5.31 -18.72 19.77
N GLY A 96 5.44 -19.30 20.96
CA GLY A 96 4.45 -20.25 21.47
C GLY A 96 4.39 -21.47 20.56
N ASP A 97 3.19 -21.81 20.10
CA ASP A 97 2.95 -22.94 19.19
C ASP A 97 3.07 -22.57 17.70
N TYR A 98 3.32 -21.30 17.38
CA TYR A 98 3.36 -20.82 15.99
C TYR A 98 4.80 -20.72 15.47
N GLU A 99 5.12 -21.47 14.42
CA GLU A 99 6.40 -21.44 13.71
C GLU A 99 6.51 -20.23 12.76
N ALA A 100 7.73 -19.87 12.38
CA ALA A 100 8.03 -18.89 11.32
C ALA A 100 7.33 -17.52 11.46
N GLN A 101 7.26 -16.98 12.68
CA GLN A 101 6.58 -15.73 12.96
C GLN A 101 7.45 -14.53 12.57
N ARG A 102 7.06 -13.87 11.47
CA ARG A 102 7.74 -12.68 10.93
C ARG A 102 7.94 -11.60 12.00
N THR A 103 9.16 -11.05 12.05
CA THR A 103 9.56 -9.99 12.98
C THR A 103 9.13 -8.59 12.51
N TRP A 104 8.89 -8.45 11.19
CA TRP A 104 8.46 -7.22 10.53
C TRP A 104 9.42 -6.04 10.59
N LEU A 105 10.70 -6.26 10.88
CA LEU A 105 11.69 -5.17 10.94
C LEU A 105 11.71 -4.31 9.67
N GLN A 106 11.47 -4.92 8.51
CA GLN A 106 11.35 -4.21 7.24
C GLN A 106 10.17 -3.23 7.17
N ALA A 107 9.08 -3.45 7.93
CA ALA A 107 8.00 -2.47 8.07
C ALA A 107 8.48 -1.22 8.80
N GLY A 108 9.29 -1.39 9.86
CA GLY A 108 9.93 -0.29 10.57
C GLY A 108 10.94 0.45 9.70
N TRP A 109 11.78 -0.27 8.96
CA TRP A 109 12.77 0.33 8.05
C TRP A 109 12.13 1.09 6.89
N LEU A 110 11.07 0.55 6.27
CA LEU A 110 10.31 1.22 5.20
C LEU A 110 9.73 2.56 5.65
N LEU A 111 9.40 2.66 6.93
CA LEU A 111 8.92 3.90 7.54
C LEU A 111 10.02 4.70 8.22
N GLY A 112 11.31 4.37 8.02
CA GLY A 112 12.45 5.16 8.48
C GLY A 112 12.78 6.30 7.49
N ASP A 113 13.49 7.33 7.98
CA ASP A 113 13.71 8.59 7.25
C ASP A 113 14.25 8.37 5.82
N ASP A 114 15.31 7.56 5.67
CA ASP A 114 15.93 7.30 4.36
C ASP A 114 14.96 6.64 3.36
N PHE A 115 14.09 5.75 3.83
CA PHE A 115 13.10 5.12 2.96
C PHE A 115 11.94 6.06 2.64
N ARG A 116 11.51 6.92 3.55
CA ARG A 116 10.40 7.86 3.31
C ARG A 116 10.74 8.95 2.29
N ASP A 117 12.01 9.25 2.08
CA ASP A 117 12.48 10.13 0.99
C ASP A 117 12.20 9.51 -0.41
N VAL A 118 12.05 8.20 -0.48
CA VAL A 118 11.96 7.44 -1.75
C VAL A 118 10.59 6.77 -1.92
N PHE A 119 10.10 6.13 -0.86
CA PHE A 119 8.87 5.34 -0.82
C PHE A 119 7.79 6.03 0.01
N SER A 120 6.56 5.95 -0.47
CA SER A 120 5.34 6.40 0.19
C SER A 120 4.75 5.32 1.12
N GLY A 121 5.59 4.45 1.68
CA GLY A 121 5.18 3.32 2.53
C GLY A 121 4.79 2.06 1.73
N GLY A 122 3.87 1.26 2.28
CA GLY A 122 3.44 0.01 1.66
C GLY A 122 2.46 -0.81 2.48
N PHE A 123 2.02 -1.93 1.91
CA PHE A 123 1.06 -2.87 2.50
C PHE A 123 1.70 -4.23 2.74
N VAL A 124 1.58 -4.73 3.96
CA VAL A 124 1.98 -6.10 4.27
C VAL A 124 1.04 -7.10 3.61
N PHE A 125 1.58 -8.23 3.17
CA PHE A 125 0.78 -9.35 2.65
C PHE A 125 0.77 -10.49 3.67
N GLU A 126 -0.36 -10.89 4.26
CA GLU A 126 -1.74 -10.40 4.12
C GLU A 126 -2.48 -10.45 5.47
N TYR A 127 -3.73 -9.96 5.55
CA TYR A 127 -4.45 -9.90 6.83
C TYR A 127 -4.82 -11.29 7.36
N ALA A 128 -5.56 -12.10 6.59
CA ALA A 128 -6.03 -13.42 7.02
C ALA A 128 -5.37 -14.53 6.21
N THR A 129 -4.99 -15.63 6.86
CA THR A 129 -4.43 -16.80 6.18
C THR A 129 -5.48 -17.43 5.27
N GLU A 130 -5.17 -17.55 3.97
CA GLU A 130 -6.01 -18.27 3.02
C GLU A 130 -5.74 -19.79 3.08
N LEU A 131 -6.78 -20.57 3.39
CA LEU A 131 -6.69 -22.03 3.46
C LEU A 131 -6.23 -22.63 2.10
N ALA A 132 -6.77 -22.12 0.99
CA ALA A 132 -6.46 -22.60 -0.36
C ALA A 132 -4.98 -22.43 -0.75
N ASN A 133 -4.30 -21.44 -0.16
CA ASN A 133 -2.87 -21.24 -0.39
C ASN A 133 -2.03 -22.05 0.60
N SER A 134 -2.52 -22.19 1.84
CA SER A 134 -1.77 -22.76 2.97
C SER A 134 -1.87 -24.28 3.09
N ASP A 135 -2.89 -24.92 2.54
CA ASP A 135 -3.17 -26.36 2.72
C ASP A 135 -2.21 -27.32 1.99
N GLY A 136 -1.22 -26.80 1.27
CA GLY A 136 -0.26 -27.61 0.50
C GLY A 136 -0.75 -28.02 -0.88
N SER A 137 -1.96 -27.61 -1.30
CA SER A 137 -2.52 -27.97 -2.60
C SER A 137 -1.91 -27.18 -3.76
N SER A 138 -1.30 -26.03 -3.47
CA SER A 138 -0.60 -25.19 -4.45
C SER A 138 0.80 -25.73 -4.76
N ALA A 139 1.20 -25.69 -6.04
CA ALA A 139 2.49 -26.21 -6.48
C ALA A 139 3.67 -25.51 -5.74
N GLY A 140 4.53 -26.29 -5.09
CA GLY A 140 5.69 -25.77 -4.34
C GLY A 140 5.37 -25.27 -2.92
N SER A 141 4.15 -25.46 -2.42
CA SER A 141 3.78 -25.10 -1.04
C SER A 141 4.11 -26.22 -0.05
N SER A 142 4.59 -25.85 1.14
CA SER A 142 4.52 -26.71 2.33
C SER A 142 3.20 -26.44 3.03
N ALA A 143 2.50 -27.50 3.43
CA ALA A 143 1.21 -27.38 4.08
C ALA A 143 1.37 -26.81 5.50
N SER A 144 0.66 -25.72 5.78
CA SER A 144 0.29 -25.32 7.13
C SER A 144 -1.20 -25.64 7.29
N ALA A 145 -1.50 -26.77 7.91
CA ALA A 145 -2.89 -27.16 8.15
C ALA A 145 -3.52 -26.23 9.19
N TYR A 146 -4.83 -25.97 9.08
CA TYR A 146 -5.60 -25.30 10.13
C TYR A 146 -5.29 -25.95 11.51
N PRO A 147 -4.98 -25.17 12.56
CA PRO A 147 -5.11 -23.71 12.72
C PRO A 147 -3.83 -22.91 12.40
N PHE A 148 -3.06 -23.36 11.41
CA PHE A 148 -1.92 -22.65 10.80
C PHE A 148 -0.73 -22.40 11.74
N THR A 149 -0.48 -23.34 12.66
CA THR A 149 0.61 -23.26 13.65
C THR A 149 1.98 -23.65 13.10
N SER A 150 2.04 -24.51 12.08
CA SER A 150 3.30 -24.95 11.47
C SER A 150 3.70 -24.05 10.30
N TYR A 151 4.98 -24.09 9.92
CA TYR A 151 5.48 -23.38 8.75
C TYR A 151 4.81 -23.89 7.47
N GLY A 152 4.18 -22.96 6.75
CA GLY A 152 3.73 -23.14 5.38
C GLY A 152 4.33 -22.04 4.51
N ALA A 153 4.89 -22.39 3.36
CA ALA A 153 5.49 -21.41 2.43
C ALA A 153 4.50 -20.35 1.92
N GLN A 154 3.20 -20.57 2.14
CA GLN A 154 2.10 -19.69 1.75
C GLN A 154 1.24 -19.23 2.95
N ASN A 155 1.69 -19.48 4.19
CA ASN A 155 1.00 -19.01 5.40
C ASN A 155 1.31 -17.52 5.66
N TYR A 156 0.81 -16.64 4.81
CA TYR A 156 1.09 -15.20 4.82
C TYR A 156 0.20 -14.38 5.76
N GLY A 157 -0.82 -14.97 6.37
CA GLY A 157 -1.75 -14.24 7.22
C GLY A 157 -1.10 -13.65 8.48
N LEU A 158 -1.76 -12.64 9.05
CA LEU A 158 -1.53 -12.17 10.42
C LEU A 158 -2.41 -12.93 11.45
N GLY A 159 -3.29 -13.79 10.96
CA GLY A 159 -4.29 -14.51 11.74
C GLY A 159 -5.19 -15.34 10.85
N TYR A 160 -6.20 -15.98 11.42
CA TYR A 160 -7.13 -16.85 10.71
C TYR A 160 -8.53 -16.80 11.32
N TYR A 161 -9.53 -17.18 10.55
CA TYR A 161 -10.91 -17.28 11.02
C TYR A 161 -11.22 -18.67 11.59
N SER A 162 -12.07 -18.72 12.60
CA SER A 162 -12.54 -19.95 13.25
C SER A 162 -14.07 -19.94 13.44
N PRO A 163 -14.74 -21.11 13.53
CA PRO A 163 -14.18 -22.44 13.24
C PRO A 163 -13.75 -22.58 11.76
N GLU A 164 -13.02 -23.65 11.44
CA GLU A 164 -12.47 -23.90 10.09
C GLU A 164 -13.53 -23.82 8.98
N ASP A 165 -14.78 -24.15 9.29
CA ASP A 165 -15.93 -24.19 8.38
C ASP A 165 -16.88 -22.98 8.50
N CYS A 166 -16.42 -21.87 9.09
CA CYS A 166 -17.22 -20.66 9.21
C CYS A 166 -17.45 -19.98 7.84
N ASP A 167 -18.61 -19.33 7.66
CA ASP A 167 -19.03 -18.75 6.37
C ASP A 167 -19.70 -17.37 6.49
N TRP A 168 -19.77 -16.81 7.71
CA TRP A 168 -20.49 -15.57 8.04
C TRP A 168 -22.01 -15.57 7.78
N ILE A 169 -22.56 -16.67 7.26
CA ILE A 169 -23.98 -16.81 6.88
C ILE A 169 -24.67 -17.77 7.84
N SER A 170 -24.20 -19.00 7.90
CA SER A 170 -24.72 -20.07 8.75
C SER A 170 -23.88 -20.26 10.02
N THR A 171 -22.56 -20.04 9.92
CA THR A 171 -21.60 -20.17 11.01
C THR A 171 -20.79 -18.89 11.12
N MET A 172 -20.94 -18.19 12.24
CA MET A 172 -20.24 -16.93 12.52
C MET A 172 -18.74 -17.18 12.68
N CYS A 173 -17.91 -16.40 11.99
CA CYS A 173 -16.46 -16.47 12.10
C CYS A 173 -15.93 -15.61 13.24
N VAL A 174 -14.87 -16.08 13.89
CA VAL A 174 -14.07 -15.34 14.86
C VAL A 174 -12.63 -15.28 14.37
N TYR A 175 -12.08 -14.08 14.26
CA TYR A 175 -10.69 -13.86 13.88
C TYR A 175 -9.75 -14.12 15.05
N ASN A 176 -8.73 -14.94 14.85
CA ASN A 176 -7.67 -15.26 15.79
C ASN A 176 -6.35 -14.68 15.27
N THR A 177 -5.71 -13.81 16.05
CA THR A 177 -4.40 -13.27 15.70
C THR A 177 -3.30 -14.33 15.91
N MET A 178 -2.31 -14.32 15.00
CA MET A 178 -1.03 -15.00 15.19
C MET A 178 0.00 -14.03 15.77
N PRO A 179 1.10 -14.50 16.40
CA PRO A 179 2.11 -13.63 17.00
C PRO A 179 2.71 -12.58 16.06
N ASN A 180 2.81 -12.88 14.75
CA ASN A 180 3.29 -11.92 13.76
C ASN A 180 2.39 -10.66 13.62
N TYR A 181 1.12 -10.69 14.07
CA TYR A 181 0.25 -9.51 14.17
C TYR A 181 0.77 -8.48 15.19
N ASP A 182 1.16 -8.96 16.38
CA ASP A 182 1.68 -8.10 17.45
C ASP A 182 3.07 -7.59 17.11
N ASN A 183 3.89 -8.41 16.43
CA ASN A 183 5.18 -7.98 15.90
C ASN A 183 5.00 -6.82 14.90
N LEU A 184 4.05 -6.91 13.96
CA LEU A 184 3.78 -5.83 13.02
C LEU A 184 3.29 -4.56 13.72
N THR A 185 2.36 -4.73 14.68
CA THR A 185 1.85 -3.64 15.51
C THR A 185 2.98 -2.92 16.24
N THR A 186 3.96 -3.66 16.74
CA THR A 186 5.15 -3.09 17.40
C THR A 186 5.95 -2.20 16.45
N GLN A 187 6.13 -2.63 15.19
CA GLN A 187 6.89 -1.86 14.20
C GLN A 187 6.16 -0.56 13.82
N PHE A 188 4.86 -0.64 13.53
CA PHE A 188 4.07 0.56 13.18
C PHE A 188 3.95 1.55 14.34
N ASN A 189 3.79 1.08 15.58
CA ASN A 189 3.76 1.97 16.75
C ASN A 189 5.14 2.55 17.11
N GLY A 190 6.22 1.95 16.61
CA GLY A 190 7.59 2.38 16.86
C GLY A 190 8.06 3.52 15.93
N THR A 191 7.32 3.82 14.87
CA THR A 191 7.71 4.86 13.91
C THR A 191 7.44 6.27 14.45
N ASP A 192 8.44 7.13 14.36
CA ASP A 192 8.32 8.55 14.66
C ASP A 192 8.20 9.37 13.36
N PHE A 193 7.11 10.12 13.24
CA PHE A 193 6.86 11.05 12.13
C PHE A 193 6.99 12.52 12.57
N SER A 194 7.54 12.79 13.76
CA SER A 194 7.66 14.15 14.29
C SER A 194 8.56 15.08 13.46
N SER A 195 9.46 14.52 12.66
CA SER A 195 10.32 15.22 11.72
C SER A 195 9.62 15.56 10.39
N GLU A 196 8.44 14.99 10.12
CA GLU A 196 7.77 15.15 8.83
C GLU A 196 7.31 16.59 8.58
N SER A 197 7.56 17.04 7.35
CA SER A 197 7.14 18.36 6.92
C SER A 197 5.70 18.32 6.39
N SER A 198 5.00 19.46 6.46
CA SER A 198 3.69 19.56 5.83
C SER A 198 3.81 19.52 4.31
N TYR A 199 2.78 18.99 3.64
CA TYR A 199 2.71 18.98 2.17
C TYR A 199 3.03 20.35 1.53
N SER A 200 2.61 21.45 2.16
CA SER A 200 2.89 22.81 1.67
C SER A 200 4.37 23.19 1.60
N LYS A 201 5.25 22.41 2.25
CA LYS A 201 6.71 22.60 2.23
C LYS A 201 7.40 21.62 1.27
N PHE A 202 6.67 20.65 0.72
CA PHE A 202 7.21 19.68 -0.20
C PHE A 202 7.69 20.40 -1.47
N THR A 203 8.92 20.09 -1.87
CA THR A 203 9.48 20.47 -3.15
C THR A 203 10.13 19.21 -3.71
N ALA A 204 9.73 18.80 -4.90
CA ALA A 204 10.35 17.66 -5.54
C ALA A 204 11.81 17.98 -5.86
N ASP A 205 12.70 17.00 -5.66
CA ASP A 205 14.09 17.11 -6.09
C ASP A 205 14.16 17.34 -7.60
N SER A 206 15.19 18.05 -8.04
CA SER A 206 15.30 18.52 -9.43
C SER A 206 15.34 17.38 -10.43
N ASP A 207 15.93 16.24 -10.06
CA ASP A 207 16.02 15.01 -10.86
C ASP A 207 14.72 14.20 -10.89
N ARG A 208 13.73 14.54 -10.05
CA ARG A 208 12.40 13.91 -9.96
C ARG A 208 11.26 14.84 -10.37
N SER A 209 11.59 16.07 -10.76
CA SER A 209 10.62 17.15 -11.01
C SER A 209 9.93 17.08 -12.38
N SER A 210 10.43 16.26 -13.30
CA SER A 210 9.88 16.10 -14.64
C SER A 210 9.76 14.62 -15.01
N VAL A 211 8.71 14.30 -15.76
CA VAL A 211 8.53 12.97 -16.36
C VAL A 211 9.70 12.65 -17.30
N PRO A 212 10.42 11.53 -17.13
CA PRO A 212 11.56 11.18 -17.96
C PRO A 212 11.15 10.60 -19.32
N ASP A 213 12.13 10.55 -20.23
CA ASP A 213 12.02 9.81 -21.49
C ASP A 213 11.97 8.30 -21.25
N CYS A 214 11.27 7.58 -22.11
CA CYS A 214 11.18 6.13 -22.02
C CYS A 214 12.49 5.41 -22.35
N PRO A 215 12.77 4.26 -21.69
CA PRO A 215 13.86 3.38 -22.11
C PRO A 215 13.72 2.97 -23.58
N SER A 216 14.84 2.74 -24.26
CA SER A 216 14.82 2.33 -25.66
C SER A 216 14.22 0.93 -25.83
N GLY A 217 13.52 0.71 -26.95
CA GLY A 217 12.96 -0.60 -27.31
C GLY A 217 11.52 -0.85 -26.85
N PHE A 218 10.88 0.13 -26.21
CA PHE A 218 9.45 0.10 -25.90
C PHE A 218 8.66 0.87 -26.97
N ALA A 219 7.51 0.32 -27.38
CA ALA A 219 6.60 0.98 -28.31
C ALA A 219 5.83 2.09 -27.59
N ALA A 220 5.40 3.10 -28.35
CA ALA A 220 4.48 4.11 -27.82
C ALA A 220 3.13 3.48 -27.51
N LEU A 221 2.39 3.97 -26.51
CA LEU A 221 1.02 3.51 -26.30
C LEU A 221 0.15 3.78 -27.53
N SER A 222 0.41 4.88 -28.25
CA SER A 222 -0.26 5.22 -29.51
C SER A 222 0.03 4.26 -30.66
N ASP A 223 1.07 3.40 -30.55
CA ASP A 223 1.34 2.33 -31.51
C ASP A 223 0.49 1.08 -31.24
N ALA A 224 -0.10 0.96 -30.05
CA ALA A 224 -0.98 -0.15 -29.69
C ALA A 224 -2.40 0.10 -30.23
N THR A 225 -3.09 -0.98 -30.61
CA THR A 225 -4.51 -0.96 -30.93
C THR A 225 -5.21 -1.96 -30.02
N TRP A 226 -6.10 -1.47 -29.18
CA TRP A 226 -6.86 -2.29 -28.25
C TRP A 226 -8.26 -2.55 -28.80
N GLU A 227 -8.81 -3.73 -28.57
CA GLU A 227 -10.19 -4.03 -28.99
C GLU A 227 -11.19 -3.04 -28.36
N SER A 228 -10.89 -2.55 -27.15
CA SER A 228 -11.66 -1.54 -26.44
C SER A 228 -11.71 -0.18 -27.14
N ASP A 229 -10.74 0.17 -27.99
CA ASP A 229 -10.72 1.47 -28.69
C ASP A 229 -11.89 1.61 -29.68
N SER A 230 -12.51 0.50 -30.05
CA SER A 230 -13.69 0.45 -30.92
C SER A 230 -15.03 0.56 -30.17
N VAL A 231 -14.99 0.56 -28.83
CA VAL A 231 -16.16 0.61 -27.96
C VAL A 231 -16.34 2.05 -27.48
N GLU A 232 -17.56 2.58 -27.57
CA GLU A 232 -17.86 3.89 -26.98
C GLU A 232 -17.71 3.84 -25.45
N ASP A 233 -17.01 4.83 -24.90
CA ASP A 233 -16.86 4.97 -23.45
C ASP A 233 -18.22 5.03 -22.76
N ALA A 234 -18.40 4.19 -21.75
CA ALA A 234 -19.58 4.27 -20.90
C ALA A 234 -19.56 5.60 -20.17
N SER A 235 -20.60 6.41 -20.35
CA SER A 235 -20.76 7.63 -19.57
C SER A 235 -20.89 7.28 -18.09
N CYS A 236 -20.08 7.91 -17.24
CA CYS A 236 -20.27 7.81 -15.80
C CYS A 236 -21.73 8.20 -15.46
N PRO A 237 -22.38 7.51 -14.50
CA PRO A 237 -23.71 7.90 -14.05
C PRO A 237 -23.70 9.37 -13.61
N SER A 238 -24.60 10.17 -14.15
CA SER A 238 -24.81 11.56 -13.71
C SER A 238 -25.34 11.64 -12.27
N GLU A 239 -25.88 10.53 -11.79
CA GLU A 239 -26.41 10.33 -10.45
C GLU A 239 -25.77 9.08 -9.85
N VAL A 240 -25.01 9.25 -8.78
CA VAL A 240 -24.46 8.15 -7.97
C VAL A 240 -25.18 8.13 -6.63
N LEU A 241 -25.75 6.97 -6.29
CA LEU A 241 -26.31 6.73 -4.96
C LEU A 241 -25.16 6.73 -3.95
N ASN A 242 -25.16 7.69 -3.02
CA ASN A 242 -24.34 7.57 -1.83
C ASN A 242 -24.89 6.43 -0.97
N TYR A 243 -24.07 5.41 -0.70
CA TYR A 243 -24.43 4.36 0.24
C TYR A 243 -24.52 4.96 1.65
N GLU A 244 -25.67 4.82 2.31
CA GLU A 244 -25.89 5.31 3.67
C GLU A 244 -25.54 4.24 4.69
N CYS A 245 -24.59 4.53 5.58
CA CYS A 245 -24.43 3.77 6.80
C CYS A 245 -25.62 4.06 7.75
N SER A 246 -26.09 3.06 8.49
CA SER A 246 -27.19 3.21 9.45
C SER A 246 -26.92 4.35 10.44
N GLY A 247 -27.78 5.38 10.43
CA GLY A 247 -27.71 6.53 11.34
C GLY A 247 -27.01 7.78 10.81
N GLN A 248 -26.64 7.84 9.53
CA GLN A 248 -26.14 9.07 8.90
C GLN A 248 -27.23 9.79 8.11
N THR A 249 -27.23 11.13 8.16
CA THR A 249 -28.07 11.98 7.30
C THR A 249 -27.39 12.16 5.95
N ALA A 250 -28.10 11.93 4.85
CA ALA A 250 -27.60 12.15 3.51
C ALA A 250 -27.00 13.56 3.35
N SER A 251 -25.83 13.66 2.71
CA SER A 251 -25.36 14.92 2.13
C SER A 251 -26.21 15.24 0.91
N ASP A 252 -26.54 16.52 0.71
CA ASP A 252 -27.33 16.97 -0.44
C ASP A 252 -26.67 16.52 -1.76
N TRP A 253 -27.53 16.03 -2.66
CA TRP A 253 -27.20 15.59 -4.02
C TRP A 253 -26.28 16.58 -4.73
N THR A 254 -25.15 16.10 -5.25
CA THR A 254 -24.39 16.86 -6.25
C THR A 254 -24.74 16.30 -7.61
N SER A 255 -25.66 16.96 -8.31
CA SER A 255 -25.82 16.75 -9.75
C SER A 255 -24.52 17.22 -10.41
N TYR A 256 -23.67 16.28 -10.81
CA TYR A 256 -22.56 16.62 -11.69
C TYR A 256 -23.12 16.53 -13.11
N GLU A 257 -23.31 17.68 -13.77
CA GLU A 257 -23.42 17.68 -15.23
C GLU A 257 -22.08 17.17 -15.75
N GLY A 258 -22.01 15.86 -16.02
CA GLY A 258 -20.90 15.27 -16.74
C GLY A 258 -20.87 15.92 -18.11
N THR A 259 -19.97 16.88 -18.32
CA THR A 259 -19.53 17.19 -19.67
C THR A 259 -18.93 15.92 -20.23
N THR A 260 -19.63 15.29 -21.15
CA THR A 260 -19.05 14.33 -22.10
C THR A 260 -17.82 15.01 -22.68
N SER A 261 -16.63 14.58 -22.27
CA SER A 261 -15.39 14.97 -22.93
C SER A 261 -15.42 14.30 -24.31
N SER A 262 -16.08 14.95 -25.26
CA SER A 262 -15.77 14.75 -26.67
C SER A 262 -14.27 14.96 -26.81
N ALA A 263 -13.57 13.93 -27.30
CA ALA A 263 -12.16 13.99 -27.67
C ALA A 263 -11.85 15.34 -28.33
N ALA A 264 -11.16 16.22 -27.60
CA ALA A 264 -10.78 17.54 -28.05
C ALA A 264 -9.25 17.62 -27.98
N SER A 265 -8.66 17.40 -29.16
CA SER A 265 -7.36 17.89 -29.57
C SER A 265 -6.99 19.22 -28.89
N GLY A 266 -5.88 19.23 -28.16
CA GLY A 266 -5.12 20.43 -27.80
C GLY A 266 -5.86 21.44 -26.90
N GLY A 267 -5.57 21.42 -25.60
CA GLY A 267 -5.99 22.47 -24.67
C GLY A 267 -5.21 22.42 -23.36
N SER A 268 -4.47 23.49 -23.08
CA SER A 268 -3.53 23.65 -21.98
C SER A 268 -4.14 23.37 -20.60
N ALA A 269 -3.44 22.57 -19.78
CA ALA A 269 -3.72 22.40 -18.37
C ALA A 269 -3.41 23.71 -17.62
N VAL A 270 -4.46 24.40 -17.17
CA VAL A 270 -4.35 25.51 -16.23
C VAL A 270 -4.51 24.92 -14.83
N SER A 271 -3.46 25.06 -14.04
CA SER A 271 -3.42 24.73 -12.62
C SER A 271 -4.53 25.48 -11.87
N SER A 272 -5.42 24.74 -11.23
CA SER A 272 -6.41 25.28 -10.31
C SER A 272 -5.98 24.94 -8.88
N SER A 273 -5.50 25.97 -8.19
CA SER A 273 -5.33 26.01 -6.74
C SER A 273 -6.69 26.02 -6.02
N ASP A 274 -6.67 25.50 -4.79
CA ASP A 274 -7.67 25.59 -3.72
C ASP A 274 -8.81 24.56 -3.72
N SER A 275 -8.78 23.62 -2.76
CA SER A 275 -9.38 23.89 -1.45
C SER A 275 -9.07 22.76 -0.46
N SER A 276 -8.40 23.11 0.63
CA SER A 276 -8.13 22.29 1.80
C SER A 276 -9.24 22.46 2.84
N ASP A 277 -9.97 21.39 3.16
CA ASP A 277 -10.77 21.30 4.38
C ASP A 277 -10.56 19.91 5.02
N ALA A 278 -9.47 19.77 5.77
CA ALA A 278 -9.30 18.69 6.73
C ALA A 278 -10.05 19.08 8.02
N SER A 279 -11.18 18.42 8.27
CA SER A 279 -11.93 18.58 9.51
C SER A 279 -11.11 18.08 10.70
N ALA A 280 -10.65 19.02 11.52
CA ALA A 280 -10.03 18.75 12.81
C ALA A 280 -11.08 18.19 13.79
N VAL A 281 -10.83 16.99 14.30
CA VAL A 281 -11.60 16.42 15.43
C VAL A 281 -11.21 17.21 16.69
N GLY A 282 -12.09 18.12 17.11
CA GLY A 282 -11.93 18.89 18.34
C GLY A 282 -12.10 18.02 19.58
N VAL A 283 -11.02 17.85 20.35
CA VAL A 283 -11.06 17.31 21.71
C VAL A 283 -11.64 18.38 22.64
N SER A 284 -12.87 18.16 23.11
CA SER A 284 -13.51 19.03 24.10
C SER A 284 -12.97 18.74 25.51
N LEU A 285 -12.08 19.60 25.99
CA LEU A 285 -11.67 19.69 27.39
C LEU A 285 -12.84 20.19 28.25
N VAL A 286 -13.50 19.29 28.98
CA VAL A 286 -14.35 19.69 30.11
C VAL A 286 -13.52 19.67 31.39
N SER A 287 -13.16 20.87 31.80
CA SER A 287 -12.63 21.22 33.11
C SER A 287 -13.63 20.83 34.20
N VAL A 288 -13.22 19.97 35.15
CA VAL A 288 -13.92 19.82 36.44
C VAL A 288 -12.91 20.01 37.56
N CYS A 289 -13.21 21.02 38.37
CA CYS A 289 -12.44 21.53 39.48
C CYS A 289 -12.11 20.49 40.56
N LEU A 290 -10.95 20.71 41.18
CA LEU A 290 -10.53 20.17 42.46
C LEU A 290 -11.64 20.23 43.53
N LEU A 291 -11.77 19.14 44.28
CA LEU A 291 -12.09 19.20 45.71
C LEU A 291 -11.26 18.16 46.44
N ALA A 292 -10.21 18.66 47.10
CA ALA A 292 -9.44 17.92 48.08
C ALA A 292 -10.28 17.71 49.34
N ALA A 293 -10.35 16.48 49.83
CA ALA A 293 -10.69 16.19 51.22
C ALA A 293 -9.86 14.99 51.69
N THR A 294 -8.77 15.31 52.38
CA THR A 294 -8.03 14.42 53.27
C THR A 294 -8.90 13.96 54.42
N ILE A 295 -9.00 12.66 54.71
CA ILE A 295 -9.16 12.14 56.08
C ILE A 295 -8.34 10.85 56.23
N ALA A 296 -7.67 10.79 57.38
CA ALA A 296 -6.65 9.86 57.81
C ALA A 296 -7.14 8.42 58.11
N SER A 297 -6.15 7.52 58.06
CA SER A 297 -5.91 6.33 58.87
C SER A 297 -6.97 5.91 59.90
N LEU A 298 -7.37 4.63 59.89
CA LEU A 298 -7.19 3.71 61.03
C LEU A 298 -7.68 2.29 60.70
N MET A 299 -6.84 1.32 61.12
CA MET A 299 -6.94 -0.15 61.11
C MET A 299 -6.46 -0.89 59.85
#